data_AF-A0A7C9CJW9-F1
#
_entry.id   AF-A0A7C9CJW9-F1
#
_cell.length_a   1.000
_cell.length_b   1.000
_cell.length_c   1.000
_cell.angle_alpha   90.00
_cell.angle_beta   90.00
_cell.angle_gamma   90.00
#
_symmetry.space_group_name_H-M   'P 1'
#
loop_
_entity.id
_entity.type
_entity.pdbx_description
1 polymer ?
#
loop_
_entity_poly.entity_id
_entity_poly.type
_entity_poly.pdbx_seq_one_letter_code
_entity_poly.pdbx_strand_id
1 'polypeptide(L)'
;ISGANKPIYAPEPLDVGKLLQADVISDTQTISVKTISTIEPAPGLTSHVQSLTRKSSAEFHVVISQMNGHDYPSHSVHVFHIGKTRMKLGRGWLTKTKESYSTSMQLCGVRGGGDAASKSLFWQARKGLSYVLTFESERDRNAAIMIARKYALDCNVVLAGPDDRA
;
A
#
# COMPACT_ATOMS: atom_id res chain seq x y z
N ILE A 1 -0.03 13.66 4.99
CA ILE A 1 0.10 12.43 4.17
C ILE A 1 0.42 12.88 2.73
N SER A 2 1.66 12.75 2.29
CA SER A 2 2.11 13.34 1.01
C SER A 2 1.40 12.72 -0.19
N GLY A 3 0.82 13.53 -1.07
CA GLY A 3 0.05 13.06 -2.23
C GLY A 3 -1.40 12.64 -1.96
N ALA A 4 -1.89 12.68 -0.70
CA ALA A 4 -3.30 12.48 -0.38
C ALA A 4 -4.09 13.80 -0.54
N ASN A 5 -4.28 14.23 -1.79
CA ASN A 5 -4.90 15.50 -2.15
C ASN A 5 -6.24 15.34 -2.88
N LYS A 6 -6.88 14.18 -2.71
CA LYS A 6 -8.18 13.86 -3.32
C LYS A 6 -9.30 13.89 -2.28
N PRO A 7 -10.56 14.09 -2.71
CA PRO A 7 -11.71 14.10 -1.79
C PRO A 7 -11.89 12.79 -1.02
N ILE A 8 -11.33 11.69 -1.52
CA ILE A 8 -11.40 10.36 -0.90
C ILE A 8 -10.00 9.97 -0.46
N TYR A 9 -9.88 9.58 0.81
CA TYR A 9 -8.70 8.96 1.38
C TYR A 9 -9.09 7.66 2.09
N ALA A 10 -8.41 6.56 1.75
CA ALA A 10 -8.63 5.27 2.39
C ALA A 10 -7.52 5.01 3.41
N PRO A 11 -7.83 4.91 4.73
CA PRO A 11 -6.83 4.66 5.75
C PRO A 11 -6.00 3.39 5.48
N GLU A 12 -4.76 3.42 5.94
CA GLU A 12 -3.78 2.33 5.84
C GLU A 12 -3.21 1.96 7.22
N PRO A 13 -2.38 0.90 7.33
CA PRO A 13 -1.93 0.43 8.64
C PRO A 13 -1.20 1.48 9.51
N LEU A 14 -0.53 2.48 8.92
CA LEU A 14 0.11 3.56 9.70
C LEU A 14 -0.87 4.59 10.27
N ASP A 15 -2.13 4.59 9.83
CA ASP A 15 -3.15 5.52 10.32
C ASP A 15 -3.88 5.00 11.56
N VAL A 16 -3.80 3.69 11.83
CA VAL A 16 -4.43 3.06 12.99
C VAL A 16 -3.97 3.74 14.28
N GLY A 17 -4.93 4.10 15.13
CA GLY A 17 -4.69 4.82 16.38
C GLY A 17 -4.45 6.33 16.22
N LYS A 18 -4.54 6.88 15.00
CA LYS A 18 -4.36 8.32 14.74
C LYS A 18 -5.70 8.99 14.39
N LEU A 19 -5.82 10.26 14.73
CA LEU A 19 -6.83 11.15 14.17
C LEU A 19 -6.36 11.59 12.78
N LEU A 20 -7.25 11.58 11.80
CA LEU A 20 -6.96 12.11 10.48
C LEU A 20 -7.57 13.51 10.34
N GLN A 21 -6.85 14.41 9.69
CA GLN A 21 -7.29 15.77 9.37
C GLN A 21 -7.23 15.98 7.86
N ALA A 22 -8.21 16.69 7.32
CA ALA A 22 -8.19 17.21 5.97
C ALA A 22 -8.47 18.71 6.01
N ASP A 23 -7.64 19.47 5.29
CA ASP A 23 -7.87 20.90 5.06
C ASP A 23 -8.44 21.06 3.65
N VAL A 24 -9.65 21.61 3.56
CA VAL A 24 -10.37 21.84 2.31
C VAL A 24 -10.32 23.34 2.03
N ILE A 25 -9.78 23.69 0.87
CA ILE A 25 -9.71 25.07 0.42
C ILE A 25 -10.83 25.29 -0.60
N SER A 26 -11.74 26.21 -0.28
CA SER A 26 -12.79 26.66 -1.19
C SER A 26 -12.71 28.17 -1.30
N ASP A 27 -12.51 28.67 -2.52
CA ASP A 27 -12.23 30.08 -2.81
C ASP A 27 -11.05 30.63 -2.00
N THR A 28 -11.34 31.44 -0.98
CA THR A 28 -10.36 32.05 -0.06
C THR A 28 -10.43 31.51 1.37
N GLN A 29 -11.34 30.56 1.62
CA GLN A 29 -11.54 29.98 2.94
C GLN A 29 -10.90 28.60 3.04
N THR A 30 -10.24 28.36 4.17
CA THR A 30 -9.73 27.04 4.54
C THR A 30 -10.60 26.47 5.64
N ILE A 31 -11.20 25.32 5.39
CA ILE A 31 -12.01 24.57 6.34
C ILE A 31 -11.23 23.32 6.75
N SER A 32 -10.93 23.18 8.03
CA SER A 32 -10.27 21.99 8.57
C SER A 32 -11.31 21.04 9.16
N VAL A 33 -11.32 19.79 8.68
CA VAL A 33 -12.14 18.72 9.22
C VAL A 33 -11.27 17.62 9.81
N LYS A 34 -11.76 16.93 10.85
CA LYS A 34 -11.07 15.82 11.52
C LYS A 34 -11.99 14.62 11.67
N THR A 35 -11.41 13.43 11.75
CA THR A 35 -12.16 12.25 12.18
C THR A 35 -12.66 12.44 13.62
N ILE A 36 -13.84 11.89 13.92
CA ILE A 36 -14.47 12.00 15.25
C ILE A 36 -13.63 11.24 16.29
N SER A 37 -13.03 10.12 15.90
CA SER A 37 -12.17 9.28 16.71
C SER A 37 -10.95 8.83 15.92
N THR A 38 -10.02 8.18 16.60
CA THR A 38 -8.85 7.55 15.97
C THR A 38 -9.28 6.39 15.07
N ILE A 39 -8.51 6.15 14.00
CA ILE A 39 -8.77 5.01 13.12
C ILE A 39 -8.65 3.69 13.91
N GLU A 40 -9.70 2.87 13.85
CA GLU A 40 -9.75 1.59 14.54
C GLU A 40 -8.92 0.51 13.81
N PRO A 41 -8.34 -0.45 14.54
CA PRO A 41 -7.71 -1.60 13.93
C PRO A 41 -8.75 -2.50 13.25
N ALA A 42 -8.39 -3.09 12.10
CA ALA A 42 -9.26 -4.05 11.42
C ALA A 42 -9.36 -5.37 12.21
N PRO A 43 -10.56 -5.83 12.61
CA PRO A 43 -10.74 -7.06 13.37
C PRO A 43 -10.14 -8.28 12.65
N GLY A 44 -9.34 -9.07 13.37
CA GLY A 44 -8.72 -10.28 12.83
C GLY A 44 -7.64 -10.07 11.76
N LEU A 45 -7.22 -8.83 11.48
CA LEU A 45 -6.12 -8.57 10.55
C LEU A 45 -4.78 -9.11 11.10
N THR A 46 -4.51 -8.93 12.38
CA THR A 46 -3.28 -9.42 13.03
C THR A 46 -3.14 -10.94 12.92
N SER A 47 -4.20 -11.70 13.21
CA SER A 47 -4.17 -13.16 13.11
C SER A 47 -4.01 -13.63 11.65
N HIS A 48 -4.60 -12.91 10.70
CA HIS A 48 -4.43 -13.17 9.29
C HIS A 48 -2.98 -12.94 8.81
N VAL A 49 -2.37 -11.82 9.22
CA VAL A 49 -0.95 -11.54 8.97
C VAL A 49 -0.06 -12.64 9.55
N GLN A 50 -0.30 -13.03 10.80
CA GLN A 50 0.46 -14.11 11.45
C GLN A 50 0.37 -15.43 10.65
N SER A 51 -0.83 -15.79 10.17
CA SER A 51 -1.02 -16.99 9.34
C SER A 51 -0.20 -16.93 8.05
N LEU A 52 -0.22 -15.79 7.35
CA LEU A 52 0.52 -15.60 6.10
C LEU A 52 2.04 -15.65 6.30
N THR A 53 2.54 -15.14 7.43
CA THR A 53 3.98 -15.14 7.75
C THR A 53 4.55 -16.53 8.12
N ARG A 54 3.71 -17.55 8.29
CA ARG A 54 4.17 -18.94 8.50
C ARG A 54 4.80 -19.53 7.24
N LYS A 55 4.39 -19.05 6.06
CA LYS A 55 4.98 -19.44 4.77
C LYS A 55 6.23 -18.61 4.48
N SER A 56 7.11 -19.12 3.60
CA SER A 56 8.32 -18.41 3.18
C SER A 56 8.03 -17.13 2.37
N SER A 57 6.85 -17.06 1.76
CA SER A 57 6.32 -15.89 1.05
C SER A 57 4.81 -15.84 1.20
N ALA A 58 4.27 -14.64 1.41
CA ALA A 58 2.85 -14.36 1.23
C ALA A 58 2.59 -14.08 -0.25
N GLU A 59 1.42 -14.47 -0.76
CA GLU A 59 1.03 -14.32 -2.16
C GLU A 59 -0.36 -13.74 -2.24
N PHE A 60 -0.54 -12.76 -3.11
CA PHE A 60 -1.80 -12.06 -3.30
C PHE A 60 -2.11 -11.92 -4.79
N HIS A 61 -3.36 -12.17 -5.17
CA HIS A 61 -3.83 -11.82 -6.50
C HIS A 61 -4.10 -10.33 -6.59
N VAL A 62 -3.57 -9.70 -7.63
CA VAL A 62 -3.70 -8.27 -7.85
C VAL A 62 -3.93 -7.95 -9.31
N VAL A 63 -4.61 -6.84 -9.57
CA VAL A 63 -4.66 -6.20 -10.88
C VAL A 63 -3.78 -4.94 -10.83
N ILE A 64 -3.03 -4.67 -11.89
CA ILE A 64 -2.25 -3.43 -12.00
C ILE A 64 -3.20 -2.35 -12.53
N SER A 65 -3.50 -1.36 -11.71
CA SER A 65 -4.33 -0.22 -12.14
C SER A 65 -3.48 0.89 -12.76
N GLN A 66 -2.27 1.10 -12.24
CA GLN A 66 -1.33 2.07 -12.79
C GLN A 66 0.10 1.54 -12.79
N MET A 67 0.90 2.02 -13.74
CA MET A 67 2.33 1.82 -13.81
C MET A 67 3.01 3.17 -14.09
N ASN A 68 3.97 3.55 -13.24
CA ASN A 68 4.68 4.83 -13.34
C ASN A 68 3.75 6.05 -13.41
N GLY A 69 2.64 6.02 -12.68
CA GLY A 69 1.65 7.11 -12.64
C GLY A 69 0.70 7.18 -13.84
N HIS A 70 0.79 6.25 -14.78
CA HIS A 70 -0.11 6.14 -15.92
C HIS A 70 -1.03 4.94 -15.77
N ASP A 71 -2.28 5.07 -16.23
CA ASP A 71 -3.23 3.98 -16.23
C ASP A 71 -2.71 2.78 -17.02
N TYR A 72 -2.82 1.60 -16.41
CA TYR A 72 -2.36 0.38 -17.02
C TYR A 72 -3.51 -0.30 -17.77
N PRO A 73 -3.42 -0.49 -19.09
CA PRO A 73 -4.58 -0.87 -19.91
C PRO A 73 -5.03 -2.33 -19.72
N SER A 74 -4.26 -3.16 -19.05
CA SER A 74 -4.57 -4.59 -18.90
C SER A 74 -5.18 -4.89 -17.53
N HIS A 75 -6.33 -5.57 -17.55
CA HIS A 75 -7.00 -6.08 -16.36
C HIS A 75 -6.59 -7.50 -15.98
N SER A 76 -5.44 -7.98 -16.49
CA SER A 76 -4.95 -9.32 -16.15
C SER A 76 -4.64 -9.44 -14.65
N VAL A 77 -5.00 -10.57 -14.07
CA VAL A 77 -4.61 -10.93 -12.70
C VAL A 77 -3.12 -11.29 -12.68
N HIS A 78 -2.42 -10.74 -11.70
CA HIS A 78 -1.01 -10.97 -11.39
C HIS A 78 -0.89 -11.55 -9.99
N VAL A 79 0.26 -12.14 -9.68
CA VAL A 79 0.61 -12.56 -8.33
C VAL A 79 1.65 -11.61 -7.76
N PHE A 80 1.33 -11.02 -6.62
CA PHE A 80 2.22 -10.20 -5.83
C PHE A 80 2.75 -11.01 -4.65
N HIS A 81 4.03 -11.32 -4.71
CA HIS A 81 4.74 -12.09 -3.70
C HIS A 81 5.49 -11.16 -2.76
N ILE A 82 5.32 -11.38 -1.46
CA ILE A 82 6.01 -10.66 -0.39
C ILE A 82 6.81 -11.68 0.41
N GLY A 83 8.08 -11.80 0.05
CA GLY A 83 9.04 -12.71 0.69
C GLY A 83 9.89 -12.00 1.73
N LYS A 84 10.59 -12.80 2.54
CA LYS A 84 11.43 -12.30 3.65
C LYS A 84 12.51 -11.31 3.25
N THR A 85 13.04 -11.40 2.02
CA THR A 85 14.16 -10.56 1.57
C THR A 85 13.85 -9.72 0.33
N ARG A 86 12.70 -9.96 -0.32
CA ARG A 86 12.35 -9.33 -1.59
C ARG A 86 10.85 -9.38 -1.88
N MET A 87 10.42 -8.49 -2.75
CA MET A 87 9.07 -8.45 -3.30
C MET A 87 9.11 -8.76 -4.79
N LYS A 88 8.08 -9.43 -5.30
CA LYS A 88 7.98 -9.82 -6.72
C LYS A 88 6.56 -9.64 -7.24
N LEU A 89 6.43 -9.09 -8.43
CA LEU A 89 5.20 -9.06 -9.22
C LEU A 89 5.40 -9.94 -10.46
N GLY A 90 4.50 -10.90 -10.67
CA GLY A 90 4.56 -11.82 -11.80
C GLY A 90 3.19 -12.21 -12.35
N ARG A 91 3.19 -12.90 -13.49
CA ARG A 91 1.99 -13.51 -14.09
C ARG A 91 2.36 -14.85 -14.70
N GLY A 92 1.87 -15.94 -14.11
CA GLY A 92 2.32 -17.28 -14.46
C GLY A 92 3.84 -17.41 -14.29
N TRP A 93 4.53 -17.88 -15.32
CA TRP A 93 5.99 -18.03 -15.32
C TRP A 93 6.75 -16.70 -15.51
N LEU A 94 6.09 -15.65 -16.01
CA LEU A 94 6.73 -14.37 -16.32
C LEU A 94 6.88 -13.52 -15.04
N THR A 95 8.11 -13.09 -14.76
CA THR A 95 8.39 -12.09 -13.73
C THR A 95 8.36 -10.70 -14.35
N LYS A 96 7.50 -9.81 -13.86
CA LYS A 96 7.49 -8.40 -14.27
C LYS A 96 8.52 -7.60 -13.51
N THR A 97 8.51 -7.73 -12.19
CA THR A 97 9.39 -6.98 -11.29
C THR A 97 9.76 -7.85 -10.11
N LYS A 98 11.03 -7.79 -9.68
CA LYS A 98 11.53 -8.48 -8.51
C LYS A 98 12.64 -7.64 -7.91
N GLU A 99 12.42 -7.10 -6.72
CA GLU A 99 13.36 -6.20 -6.05
C GLU A 99 13.54 -6.61 -4.60
N SER A 100 14.79 -6.62 -4.13
CA SER A 100 15.10 -6.76 -2.71
C SER A 100 14.71 -5.49 -1.96
N TYR A 101 14.40 -5.60 -0.67
CA TYR A 101 14.12 -4.41 0.13
C TYR A 101 15.31 -3.45 0.09
N SER A 102 15.05 -2.17 -0.11
CA SER A 102 16.06 -1.12 -0.17
C SER A 102 15.51 0.20 0.35
N THR A 103 16.39 1.12 0.74
CA THR A 103 16.02 2.47 1.20
C THR A 103 15.33 3.32 0.13
N SER A 104 15.44 2.95 -1.16
CA SER A 104 14.76 3.62 -2.26
C SER A 104 13.35 3.10 -2.56
N MET A 105 12.99 1.96 -1.95
CA MET A 105 11.69 1.33 -2.12
C MET A 105 10.65 2.06 -1.26
N GLN A 106 9.45 2.25 -1.81
CA GLN A 106 8.35 2.86 -1.08
C GLN A 106 7.10 1.99 -1.18
N LEU A 107 6.30 1.98 -0.11
CA LEU A 107 5.07 1.21 -0.05
C LEU A 107 4.07 1.80 0.96
N CYS A 108 2.85 2.06 0.49
CA CYS A 108 1.76 2.64 1.27
C CYS A 108 0.39 2.30 0.63
N GLY A 109 -0.71 2.60 1.32
CA GLY A 109 -2.02 2.67 0.69
C GLY A 109 -2.05 3.70 -0.44
N VAL A 110 -2.93 3.54 -1.43
CA VAL A 110 -3.09 4.55 -2.49
C VAL A 110 -3.63 5.85 -1.90
N ARG A 111 -3.04 6.96 -2.34
CA ARG A 111 -3.40 8.33 -1.93
C ARG A 111 -4.16 9.11 -3.02
N GLY A 112 -4.25 8.56 -4.23
CA GLY A 112 -4.84 9.17 -5.42
C GLY A 112 -6.38 9.09 -5.51
N GLY A 113 -7.08 8.73 -4.44
CA GLY A 113 -8.54 8.69 -4.38
C GLY A 113 -9.20 7.58 -5.22
N GLY A 114 -10.53 7.66 -5.35
CA GLY A 114 -11.36 6.73 -6.11
C GLY A 114 -11.86 5.51 -5.31
N ASP A 115 -12.88 4.84 -5.85
CA ASP A 115 -13.62 3.76 -5.17
C ASP A 115 -12.74 2.54 -4.86
N ALA A 116 -11.66 2.34 -5.63
CA ALA A 116 -10.72 1.25 -5.42
C ALA A 116 -9.65 1.53 -4.35
N ALA A 117 -9.53 2.77 -3.84
CA ALA A 117 -8.42 3.17 -2.97
C ALA A 117 -8.28 2.31 -1.70
N SER A 118 -9.40 1.81 -1.14
CA SER A 118 -9.38 0.92 0.02
C SER A 118 -8.78 -0.46 -0.26
N LYS A 119 -8.80 -0.90 -1.52
CA LYS A 119 -8.22 -2.16 -1.99
C LYS A 119 -6.89 -2.01 -2.73
N SER A 120 -6.48 -0.78 -3.01
CA SER A 120 -5.25 -0.52 -3.75
C SER A 120 -4.09 -0.08 -2.85
N LEU A 121 -2.88 -0.51 -3.18
CA LEU A 121 -1.64 0.00 -2.61
C LEU A 121 -0.74 0.59 -3.70
N PHE A 122 0.09 1.55 -3.29
CA PHE A 122 1.19 2.07 -4.08
C PHE A 122 2.47 1.32 -3.70
N TRP A 123 3.20 0.83 -4.71
CA TRP A 123 4.51 0.23 -4.53
C TRP A 123 5.50 0.82 -5.54
N GLN A 124 6.48 1.56 -5.04
CA GLN A 124 7.66 1.93 -5.82
C GLN A 124 8.74 0.88 -5.57
N ALA A 125 8.97 0.01 -6.54
CA ALA A 125 9.95 -1.06 -6.43
C ALA A 125 11.38 -0.49 -6.40
N ARG A 126 11.63 0.53 -7.23
CA ARG A 126 12.86 1.34 -7.29
C ARG A 126 12.55 2.67 -7.97
N LYS A 127 13.51 3.60 -7.96
CA LYS A 127 13.36 4.89 -8.65
C LYS A 127 12.99 4.68 -10.13
N GLY A 128 11.92 5.35 -10.58
CA GLY A 128 11.41 5.24 -11.96
C GLY A 128 10.58 3.99 -12.25
N LEU A 129 10.30 3.15 -11.25
CA LEU A 129 9.44 1.97 -11.39
C LEU A 129 8.46 1.87 -10.23
N SER A 130 7.20 2.21 -10.48
CA SER A 130 6.12 2.16 -9.51
C SER A 130 4.85 1.54 -10.07
N TYR A 131 4.03 1.03 -9.16
CA TYR A 131 2.76 0.38 -9.46
C TYR A 131 1.68 0.84 -8.49
N VAL A 132 0.46 0.92 -9.00
CA VAL A 132 -0.74 0.83 -8.17
C VAL A 132 -1.33 -0.56 -8.36
N LEU A 133 -1.36 -1.33 -7.28
CA LEU A 133 -1.83 -2.71 -7.26
C LEU A 133 -3.15 -2.80 -6.51
N THR A 134 -4.18 -3.32 -7.16
CA THR A 134 -5.53 -3.47 -6.60
C THR A 134 -5.77 -4.93 -6.22
N PHE A 135 -6.10 -5.16 -4.95
CA PHE A 135 -6.29 -6.47 -4.33
C PHE A 135 -7.76 -6.90 -4.41
N GLU A 136 -8.01 -8.19 -4.16
CA GLU A 136 -9.37 -8.73 -4.03
C GLU A 136 -10.13 -8.08 -2.85
N SER A 137 -9.43 -7.86 -1.73
CA SER A 137 -10.00 -7.29 -0.51
C SER A 137 -9.11 -6.24 0.16
N GLU A 138 -9.73 -5.38 0.97
CA GLU A 138 -9.03 -4.41 1.82
C GLU A 138 -8.15 -5.10 2.87
N ARG A 139 -8.61 -6.27 3.34
CA ARG A 139 -7.88 -7.10 4.30
C ARG A 139 -6.56 -7.60 3.70
N ASP A 140 -6.59 -8.06 2.45
CA ASP A 140 -5.39 -8.51 1.74
C ASP A 140 -4.44 -7.35 1.48
N ARG A 141 -4.98 -6.21 1.03
CA ARG A 141 -4.19 -4.97 0.84
C ARG A 141 -3.46 -4.57 2.11
N ASN A 142 -4.15 -4.56 3.25
CA ASN A 142 -3.56 -4.21 4.54
C ASN A 142 -2.57 -5.26 5.05
N ALA A 143 -2.87 -6.55 4.88
CA ALA A 143 -1.97 -7.63 5.25
C ALA A 143 -0.68 -7.57 4.43
N ALA A 144 -0.78 -7.32 3.13
CA ALA A 144 0.36 -7.13 2.24
C ALA A 144 1.28 -5.99 2.73
N ILE A 145 0.71 -4.84 3.08
CA ILE A 145 1.47 -3.71 3.62
C ILE A 145 2.18 -4.09 4.91
N MET A 146 1.46 -4.68 5.87
CA MET A 146 2.04 -5.05 7.17
C MET A 146 3.18 -6.07 7.04
N ILE A 147 3.01 -7.10 6.20
CA ILE A 147 4.02 -8.14 5.98
C ILE A 147 5.25 -7.55 5.29
N ALA A 148 5.07 -6.72 4.25
CA ALA A 148 6.18 -6.10 3.54
C ALA A 148 7.01 -5.21 4.47
N ARG A 149 6.35 -4.39 5.31
CA ARG A 149 7.03 -3.54 6.30
C ARG A 149 7.78 -4.35 7.33
N LYS A 150 7.17 -5.44 7.83
CA LYS A 150 7.84 -6.35 8.76
C LYS A 150 9.11 -6.95 8.15
N TYR A 151 9.02 -7.52 6.96
CA TYR A 151 10.17 -8.17 6.32
C TYR A 151 11.24 -7.17 5.87
N ALA A 152 10.85 -5.96 5.45
CA ALA A 152 11.81 -4.89 5.20
C ALA A 152 12.56 -4.51 6.48
N LEU A 153 11.85 -4.38 7.62
CA LEU A 153 12.47 -4.09 8.91
C LEU A 153 13.42 -5.20 9.36
N ASP A 154 13.04 -6.46 9.16
CA ASP A 154 13.91 -7.63 9.41
C ASP A 154 15.18 -7.59 8.52
N CYS A 155 15.16 -6.82 7.42
CA CYS A 155 16.31 -6.53 6.55
C CYS A 155 17.00 -5.18 6.86
N ASN A 156 16.69 -4.53 7.98
CA ASN A 156 17.15 -3.18 8.35
C ASN A 156 16.73 -2.06 7.38
N VAL A 157 15.57 -2.21 6.74
CA VAL A 157 14.99 -1.21 5.82
C VAL A 157 13.66 -0.71 6.38
N VAL A 158 13.55 0.61 6.57
CA VAL A 158 12.26 1.24 6.87
C VAL A 158 11.48 1.43 5.57
N LEU A 159 10.46 0.59 5.37
CA LEU A 159 9.60 0.66 4.20
C LEU A 159 8.33 1.47 4.51
N ALA A 160 8.19 2.64 3.90
CA ALA A 160 7.05 3.53 4.10
C ALA A 160 6.62 4.20 2.78
N GLY A 161 5.55 4.99 2.81
CA GLY A 161 5.14 5.79 1.65
C GLY A 161 6.04 7.01 1.43
N PRO A 162 5.83 7.75 0.33
CA PRO A 162 6.51 9.01 0.09
C PRO A 162 6.31 9.98 1.26
N ASP A 163 7.42 10.53 1.77
CA ASP A 163 7.49 11.50 2.88
C ASP A 163 6.83 11.06 4.19
N ASP A 164 6.60 9.76 4.38
CA ASP A 164 6.21 9.23 5.68
C ASP A 164 7.41 9.32 6.63
N ARG A 165 7.17 9.83 7.84
CA ARG A 165 8.18 9.84 8.89
C ARG A 165 8.31 8.43 9.46
N ALA A 166 9.55 7.95 9.55
CA ALA A 166 9.91 6.74 10.30
C ALA A 166 9.63 6.92 11.80
#